data_AF-A0A109RM75-F1
#
_entry.id   AF-A0A109RM75-F1
#
_cell.length_a   1.000
_cell.length_b   1.000
_cell.length_c   1.000
_cell.angle_alpha   90.00
_cell.angle_beta   90.00
_cell.angle_gamma   90.00
#
_symmetry.space_group_name_H-M   'P 1'
#
loop_
_entity.id
_entity.type
_entity.pdbx_description
1 polymer ?
#
loop_
_entity_poly.entity_id
_entity_poly.type
_entity_poly.pdbx_seq_one_letter_code
_entity_poly.pdbx_strand_id
1 'polypeptide(L)' 'MKKVIMMPWCRDYSQLEEVQLVKKAMKQDDLAFLELMKRYEGYFTQIAYRYVKNDQEVLDLIQELAYKGLLTIG' A
#
# COMPACT_ATOMS: atom_id res chain seq x y z
N MET A 1 -14.94 14.50 28.47
CA MET A 1 -14.13 14.34 27.23
C MET A 1 -13.80 12.87 27.07
N LYS A 2 -14.50 12.16 26.18
CA LYS A 2 -14.28 10.72 25.98
C LYS A 2 -12.90 10.55 25.35
N LYS A 3 -11.95 9.97 26.10
CA LYS A 3 -10.73 9.38 25.52
C LYS A 3 -11.23 8.25 24.62
N VAL A 4 -11.39 8.54 23.33
CA VAL A 4 -11.53 7.51 22.31
C VAL A 4 -10.25 6.70 22.39
N ILE A 5 -10.36 5.46 22.81
CA ILE A 5 -9.28 4.48 22.70
C ILE A 5 -9.03 4.39 21.19
N MET A 6 -8.02 5.10 20.70
CA MET A 6 -7.61 5.03 19.31
C MET A 6 -7.06 3.63 19.09
N MET A 7 -7.93 2.72 18.64
CA MET A 7 -7.52 1.36 18.33
C MET A 7 -6.45 1.43 17.22
N PRO A 8 -5.33 0.71 17.33
CA PRO A 8 -4.21 0.80 16.37
C PRO A 8 -4.61 0.60 14.90
N TRP A 9 -5.74 -0.06 14.68
CA TRP A 9 -6.37 -0.39 13.40
C TRP A 9 -7.14 0.78 12.75
N CYS A 10 -7.27 1.93 13.42
CA CYS A 10 -7.98 3.12 12.93
C CYS A 10 -7.02 4.29 12.64
N ARG A 11 -5.83 4.03 12.09
CA ARG A 11 -4.96 5.12 11.61
C ARG A 11 -5.43 5.58 10.24
N ASP A 12 -5.84 6.84 10.16
CA ASP A 12 -6.12 7.50 8.89
C ASP A 12 -4.83 8.10 8.33
N TYR A 13 -4.44 7.62 7.16
CA TYR A 13 -3.26 8.07 6.42
C TYR A 13 -3.60 8.85 5.16
N SER A 14 -4.88 9.13 4.91
CA SER A 14 -5.36 9.83 3.72
C SER A 14 -4.72 11.22 3.55
N GLN A 15 -4.39 11.90 4.65
CA GLN A 15 -3.83 13.25 4.65
C GLN A 15 -2.30 13.31 4.70
N LEU A 16 -1.60 12.16 4.73
CA LEU A 16 -0.14 12.15 4.77
C LEU A 16 0.45 12.33 3.37
N GLU A 17 1.53 13.09 3.30
CA GLU A 17 2.35 13.21 2.09
C GLU A 17 3.09 11.90 1.81
N GLU A 18 3.39 11.65 0.54
CA GLU A 18 4.04 10.41 0.11
C GLU A 18 5.35 10.14 0.86
N VAL A 19 6.22 11.16 0.97
CA VAL A 19 7.50 11.03 1.68
C VAL A 19 7.30 10.65 3.15
N GLN A 20 6.20 11.10 3.78
CA GLN A 20 5.88 10.74 5.15
C GLN A 20 5.44 9.28 5.26
N LEU A 21 4.65 8.80 4.30
CA LEU A 21 4.24 7.39 4.22
C LEU A 21 5.43 6.47 3.97
N VAL A 22 6.32 6.82 3.04
CA VAL A 22 7.53 6.04 2.76
C VAL A 22 8.39 5.90 4.02
N LYS A 23 8.64 7.01 4.72
CA LYS A 23 9.41 7.00 5.98
C LYS A 23 8.76 6.15 7.08
N LYS A 24 7.42 6.06 7.10
CA LYS A 24 6.68 5.20 8.05
C LYS A 24 6.74 3.74 7.62
N ALA A 25 6.51 3.46 6.35
CA ALA A 25 6.55 2.11 5.78
C ALA A 25 7.94 1.48 5.98
N MET A 26 9.02 2.22 5.71
CA MET A 26 10.40 1.80 6.00
C MET A 26 10.68 1.47 7.48
N LYS A 27 9.81 1.92 8.39
CA LYS A 27 9.86 1.60 9.83
C LYS A 27 8.88 0.48 10.20
N GLN A 28 8.53 -0.38 9.25
CA GLN A 28 7.63 -1.52 9.43
C GLN A 28 6.21 -1.09 9.86
N ASP A 29 5.73 0.05 9.34
CA ASP A 29 4.32 0.46 9.49
C ASP A 29 3.53 -0.05 8.28
N ASP A 30 3.03 -1.28 8.39
CA ASP A 30 2.33 -1.99 7.29
C ASP A 30 1.14 -1.19 6.73
N LEU A 31 0.44 -0.46 7.59
CA LEU A 31 -0.70 0.37 7.18
C LEU A 31 -0.25 1.57 6.32
N ALA A 32 0.95 2.11 6.55
CA ALA A 32 1.52 3.17 5.72
C ALA A 32 1.98 2.63 4.36
N PHE A 33 2.54 1.42 4.32
CA PHE A 33 2.82 0.73 3.06
C PHE A 33 1.53 0.44 2.27
N LEU A 34 0.51 -0.08 2.94
CA LEU A 34 -0.77 -0.37 2.30
C LEU A 34 -1.41 0.89 1.71
N GLU A 35 -1.30 2.03 2.39
CA GLU A 35 -1.77 3.32 1.86
C GLU A 35 -1.01 3.72 0.58
N LEU A 36 0.32 3.53 0.53
CA LEU A 36 1.09 3.74 -0.71
C LEU A 36 0.62 2.82 -1.83
N MET A 37 0.42 1.52 -1.53
CA MET A 37 -0.07 0.55 -2.52
C MET A 37 -1.43 0.94 -3.08
N LYS A 38 -2.37 1.39 -2.23
CA LYS A 38 -3.69 1.86 -2.66
C LYS A 38 -3.61 3.09 -3.57
N ARG A 39 -2.77 4.08 -3.21
CA ARG A 39 -2.59 5.30 -4.01
C ARG A 39 -2.08 5.00 -5.42
N TYR A 40 -1.24 3.98 -5.56
CA TYR A 40 -0.57 3.62 -6.81
C TYR A 40 -1.16 2.39 -7.51
N GLU A 41 -2.19 1.76 -6.96
CA GLU A 41 -2.83 0.54 -7.50
C GLU A 41 -3.20 0.71 -8.97
N GLY A 42 -3.85 1.82 -9.33
CA GLY A 42 -4.24 2.10 -10.72
C GLY A 42 -3.05 2.16 -11.69
N TYR A 43 -1.91 2.71 -11.26
CA TYR A 43 -0.70 2.76 -12.07
C TYR A 43 -0.10 1.37 -12.25
N PHE A 44 0.02 0.60 -11.16
CA PHE A 44 0.54 -0.76 -11.24
C PHE A 44 -0.34 -1.64 -12.11
N THR A 45 -1.66 -1.57 -11.96
CA THR A 45 -2.64 -2.30 -12.77
C THR A 45 -2.50 -1.96 -14.25
N GLN A 46 -2.37 -0.69 -14.61
CA GLN A 46 -2.16 -0.27 -16.01
C GLN A 46 -0.84 -0.80 -16.58
N ILE A 47 0.25 -0.79 -15.79
CA ILE A 47 1.54 -1.31 -16.21
C ILE A 47 1.45 -2.82 -16.41
N ALA A 48 0.92 -3.56 -15.42
CA ALA A 48 0.74 -5.00 -15.46
C ALA A 48 -0.07 -5.43 -16.70
N TYR A 49 -1.22 -4.79 -16.94
CA TYR A 49 -2.10 -5.13 -18.05
C TYR A 49 -1.43 -5.00 -19.42
N ARG A 50 -0.49 -4.07 -19.60
CA ARG A 50 0.26 -3.93 -20.86
C ARG A 50 1.09 -5.17 -21.20
N TYR A 51 1.54 -5.91 -20.19
CA TYR A 51 2.37 -7.11 -20.38
C TYR A 51 1.53 -8.38 -20.52
N VAL A 52 0.60 -8.62 -19.59
CA VAL A 52 -0.13 -9.91 -19.52
C VAL A 52 -1.46 -9.89 -20.26
N LYS A 53 -2.08 -8.72 -20.44
CA LYS A 53 -3.38 -8.52 -21.15
C LYS A 53 -4.51 -9.45 -20.66
N ASN A 54 -4.44 -9.89 -19.41
CA ASN A 54 -5.38 -10.79 -18.76
C ASN A 54 -5.62 -10.31 -17.33
N ASP A 55 -6.88 -10.07 -16.96
CA ASP A 55 -7.24 -9.47 -15.67
C ASP A 55 -6.86 -10.34 -14.47
N GLN A 56 -6.93 -11.67 -14.59
CA GLN A 56 -6.54 -12.59 -13.52
C GLN A 56 -5.03 -12.55 -13.29
N GLU A 57 -4.24 -12.59 -14.37
CA GLU A 57 -2.78 -12.48 -14.27
C GLU A 57 -2.35 -11.11 -13.76
N VAL A 58 -3.08 -10.05 -14.11
CA VAL A 58 -2.84 -8.71 -13.53
C VAL A 58 -3.05 -8.75 -12.03
N LEU A 59 -4.18 -9.29 -11.56
CA LEU A 59 -4.47 -9.35 -10.14
C LEU A 59 -3.37 -10.10 -9.39
N ASP A 60 -2.97 -11.27 -9.87
CA ASP A 60 -1.93 -12.09 -9.25
C ASP A 60 -0.59 -11.34 -9.19
N LEU A 61 -0.21 -10.64 -10.26
CA LEU A 61 1.01 -9.85 -10.33
C LEU A 61 0.99 -8.66 -9.33
N ILE A 62 -0.14 -7.96 -9.21
CA ILE A 62 -0.27 -6.86 -8.25
C ILE A 62 -0.18 -7.36 -6.81
N GLN A 63 -0.79 -8.51 -6.50
CA GLN A 63 -0.69 -9.11 -5.18
C GLN A 63 0.76 -9.56 -4.86
N GLU A 64 1.45 -10.19 -5.81
CA GLU A 64 2.84 -10.58 -5.65
C GLU A 64 3.77 -9.35 -5.47
N LEU A 65 3.52 -8.29 -6.24
CA LEU A 65 4.24 -7.01 -6.12
C LEU A 65 4.03 -6.39 -4.74
N ALA A 66 2.78 -6.32 -4.25
CA ALA A 66 2.47 -5.81 -2.93
C ALA A 66 3.15 -6.63 -1.83
N TYR A 67 3.09 -7.96 -1.93
CA TYR A 67 3.70 -8.87 -0.97
C TYR A 67 5.23 -8.71 -0.90
N LYS A 68 5.90 -8.72 -2.06
CA LYS A 68 7.36 -8.50 -2.12
C LYS A 68 7.76 -7.12 -1.61
N GLY A 69 6.98 -6.09 -1.94
CA GLY A 69 7.20 -4.73 -1.45
C GLY A 69 7.12 -4.66 0.08
N LEU A 70 6.08 -5.26 0.68
CA LEU A 70 5.91 -5.28 2.13
C LEU A 70 7.08 -5.97 2.84
N LEU A 71 7.56 -7.10 2.31
CA LEU A 71 8.67 -7.85 2.90
C LEU A 71 10.03 -7.12 2.82
N THR A 72 10.18 -6.20 1.87
CA THR A 72 11.48 -5.57 1.55
C THR A 72 11.55 -4.10 1.90
N ILE A 73 10.43 -3.45 2.25
CA ILE A 73 10.38 -2.02 2.57
C ILE A 73 10.92 -1.76 3.99
N GLY A 74 12.22 -1.92 4.19
CA GLY A 74 12.91 -1.68 5.47
C GLY A 74 14.11 -2.59 5.63
#